data_AF-A0A4T0X5K4-F1
#
_entry.id   AF-A0A4T0X5K4-F1
#
_cell.length_a   1.000
_cell.length_b   1.000
_cell.length_c   1.000
_cell.angle_alpha   90.00
_cell.angle_beta   90.00
_cell.angle_gamma   90.00
#
_symmetry.space_group_name_H-M   'P 1'
#
loop_
_entity.id
_entity.type
_entity.pdbx_description
1 polymer ?
#
loop_
_entity_poly.entity_id
_entity_poly.type
_entity_poly.pdbx_seq_one_letter_code
_entity_poly.pdbx_strand_id
1 'polypeptide(L)'
;MSLLRYSKFVAIASSNLLPKTRYQILLSPYVVSKRFNSTDSKDVSAKSKSTTTTTSTVPVPKSQNPAEVAAPVKIEQKKLTIWEKVKHEAHHYWEGTKLLGLEIKISSRLLLKMTAGYELTRREYRQLQRTTADVLRLFPFAMFVLIPFAELLLPIALKLFPNLLPSTYESQADKEKKMAILRNTRYKVAQVLSNSKALVKLPSTLSEEQIADFKDFLKKLRSSKSDEISKKQLFRVAKMFKDDLILDNAPRGTLIALAKYINIKPYGTDQILRYRIRHRMLKIKEDDKLIDEEGVDSLSIAELQQACASRGIHMHNATPGQLRQYLYEWLDMRLHEKIPSTVMILTNAFTYGETERYSSTHEALKAVLSSLPVEFYHEQELQVDHENATVEQKLKVLKEQEHLIKSENVQEEGHKVLVKDKLSLDDDETNNSNDKK
;
A
#
# COMPACT_ATOMS: atom_id res chain seq x y z
N MET A 1 -27.66 -31.78 12.33
CA MET A 1 -27.41 -30.65 13.25
C MET A 1 -25.97 -30.07 13.21
N SER A 2 -25.20 -30.25 12.12
CA SER A 2 -23.76 -29.85 12.06
C SER A 2 -23.47 -28.67 11.11
N LEU A 3 -24.25 -28.45 10.05
CA LEU A 3 -23.96 -27.41 9.05
C LEU A 3 -24.44 -25.99 9.45
N LEU A 4 -25.50 -25.88 10.26
CA LEU A 4 -26.07 -24.60 10.70
C LEU A 4 -25.23 -23.89 11.78
N ARG A 5 -24.35 -24.60 12.50
CA ARG A 5 -23.41 -23.98 13.45
C ARG A 5 -22.16 -23.43 12.76
N TYR A 6 -21.76 -24.00 11.62
CA TYR A 6 -20.59 -23.56 10.86
C TYR A 6 -20.85 -22.27 10.05
N SER A 7 -22.08 -22.10 9.54
CA SER A 7 -22.51 -20.86 8.87
C SER A 7 -22.44 -19.63 9.80
N LYS A 8 -22.76 -19.81 11.10
CA LYS A 8 -22.60 -18.74 12.10
C LYS A 8 -21.13 -18.40 12.39
N PHE A 9 -20.22 -19.37 12.34
CA PHE A 9 -18.79 -19.15 12.57
C PHE A 9 -18.13 -18.33 11.44
N VAL A 10 -18.55 -18.55 10.19
CA VAL A 10 -18.04 -17.81 9.02
C VAL A 10 -18.67 -16.41 8.89
N ALA A 11 -19.94 -16.25 9.26
CA ALA A 11 -20.62 -14.95 9.26
C ALA A 11 -20.11 -13.99 10.36
N ILE A 12 -19.68 -14.52 11.52
CA ILE A 12 -19.08 -13.72 12.60
C ILE A 12 -17.66 -13.25 12.23
N ALA A 13 -16.90 -14.04 11.47
CA ALA A 13 -15.55 -13.69 11.01
C ALA A 13 -15.51 -12.60 9.92
N SER A 14 -16.64 -12.24 9.32
CA SER A 14 -16.70 -11.28 8.21
C SER A 14 -17.51 -10.00 8.49
N SER A 15 -18.22 -9.91 9.63
CA SER A 15 -19.10 -8.77 9.93
C SER A 15 -18.84 -8.03 11.25
N ASN A 16 -17.89 -8.45 12.10
CA ASN A 16 -17.61 -7.77 13.38
C ASN A 16 -16.11 -7.63 13.74
N LEU A 17 -15.24 -7.47 12.74
CA LEU A 17 -13.81 -7.14 12.95
C LEU A 17 -13.55 -5.63 13.14
N LEU A 18 -14.48 -4.91 13.75
CA LEU A 18 -14.24 -3.55 14.23
C LEU A 18 -14.16 -3.59 15.76
N PRO A 19 -12.97 -3.47 16.37
CA PRO A 19 -12.92 -3.19 17.79
C PRO A 19 -13.43 -1.76 18.01
N LYS A 20 -14.51 -1.61 18.78
CA LYS A 20 -14.80 -0.35 19.47
C LYS A 20 -13.74 -0.21 20.57
N THR A 21 -12.64 0.45 20.25
CA THR A 21 -11.58 0.75 21.22
C THR A 21 -12.08 1.82 22.20
N ARG A 22 -12.41 1.40 23.41
CA ARG A 22 -12.50 2.27 24.58
C ARG A 22 -11.09 2.34 25.17
N TYR A 23 -10.45 3.50 25.07
CA TYR A 23 -9.12 3.73 25.64
C TYR A 23 -9.22 3.69 27.17
N GLN A 24 -8.59 2.69 27.79
CA GLN A 24 -8.18 2.77 29.19
C GLN A 24 -6.67 2.74 29.24
N ILE A 25 -6.08 3.89 29.59
CA ILE A 25 -4.66 4.05 29.85
C ILE A 25 -4.37 3.29 31.15
N LEU A 26 -3.73 2.13 31.05
CA LEU A 26 -3.11 1.46 32.20
C LEU A 26 -1.60 1.40 31.95
N LEU A 27 -0.87 2.27 32.65
CA LEU A 27 0.57 2.22 32.81
C LEU A 27 0.94 0.91 33.53
N SER A 28 1.74 0.05 32.89
CA SER A 28 2.29 -1.17 33.50
C SER A 28 3.72 -1.41 32.97
N PRO A 29 4.63 -1.96 33.80
CA PRO A 29 6.05 -1.70 33.66
C PRO A 29 6.76 -2.63 32.67
N TYR A 30 7.87 -2.12 32.16
CA TYR A 30 8.88 -2.76 31.32
C TYR A 30 9.06 -4.27 31.60
N VAL A 31 8.69 -5.10 30.62
CA VAL A 31 9.13 -6.50 30.55
C VAL A 31 10.18 -6.62 29.44
N VAL A 32 11.44 -6.71 29.85
CA VAL A 32 12.59 -6.99 28.99
C VAL A 32 12.45 -8.41 28.42
N SER A 33 12.05 -8.50 27.16
CA SER A 33 12.01 -9.76 26.43
C SER A 33 13.39 -10.04 25.82
N LYS A 34 14.07 -11.09 26.30
CA LYS A 34 15.38 -11.56 25.78
C LYS A 34 15.26 -11.92 24.29
N ARG A 35 16.15 -11.33 23.48
CA ARG A 35 16.33 -11.64 22.05
C ARG A 35 16.96 -13.03 21.89
N PHE A 36 16.36 -13.90 21.08
CA PHE A 36 17.02 -15.06 20.51
C PHE A 36 17.56 -14.68 19.13
N ASN A 37 18.85 -14.36 19.05
CA ASN A 37 19.59 -14.32 17.80
C ASN A 37 20.16 -15.73 17.55
N SER A 38 19.70 -16.38 16.47
CA SER A 38 20.31 -17.61 15.98
C SER A 38 21.21 -17.26 14.80
N THR A 39 22.50 -17.09 15.05
CA THR A 39 23.56 -17.18 14.06
C THR A 39 24.59 -18.16 14.62
N ASP A 40 24.60 -19.38 14.10
CA ASP A 40 25.62 -20.37 14.43
C ASP A 40 26.61 -20.40 13.25
N SER A 41 27.72 -19.68 13.42
CA SER A 41 28.89 -19.76 12.55
C SER A 41 29.97 -20.48 13.34
N LYS A 42 30.36 -21.66 12.88
CA LYS A 42 31.58 -22.32 13.36
C LYS A 42 32.71 -22.08 12.37
N ASP A 43 33.71 -21.36 12.87
CA ASP A 43 35.06 -21.22 12.32
C ASP A 43 35.74 -22.56 12.09
N VAL A 44 36.48 -22.67 10.98
CA VAL A 44 37.75 -23.40 10.97
C VAL A 44 38.79 -22.57 10.20
N SER A 45 39.79 -22.14 10.97
CA SER A 45 41.01 -21.43 10.59
C SER A 45 41.94 -22.28 9.71
N ALA A 46 42.74 -21.56 8.93
CA ALA A 46 43.73 -22.01 7.95
C ALA A 46 44.90 -22.84 8.52
N LYS A 47 45.43 -23.77 7.71
CA LYS A 47 46.88 -24.00 7.62
C LYS A 47 47.30 -24.66 6.29
N SER A 48 48.25 -24.00 5.63
CA SER A 48 48.99 -24.42 4.45
C SER A 48 49.97 -25.57 4.75
N LYS A 49 50.18 -26.47 3.80
CA LYS A 49 51.48 -27.14 3.57
C LYS A 49 51.65 -27.60 2.12
N SER A 50 52.84 -27.26 1.61
CA SER A 50 53.46 -27.47 0.30
C SER A 50 53.67 -28.94 -0.09
N THR A 51 53.79 -29.21 -1.41
CA THR A 51 54.86 -30.04 -2.03
C THR A 51 54.91 -29.85 -3.56
N THR A 52 55.90 -29.09 -4.01
CA THR A 52 56.90 -29.44 -5.05
C THR A 52 56.43 -29.60 -6.51
N THR A 53 57.01 -28.79 -7.42
CA THR A 53 57.89 -29.23 -8.52
C THR A 53 58.61 -28.02 -9.15
N THR A 54 59.80 -28.32 -9.64
CA THR A 54 61.00 -27.56 -9.96
C THR A 54 60.95 -26.59 -11.14
N THR A 55 61.85 -25.61 -11.02
CA THR A 55 62.46 -24.66 -11.95
C THR A 55 62.81 -25.20 -13.33
N SER A 56 62.53 -24.43 -14.40
CA SER A 56 63.51 -24.12 -15.47
C SER A 56 62.96 -23.18 -16.56
N THR A 57 63.61 -22.01 -16.66
CA THR A 57 64.09 -21.30 -17.87
C THR A 57 63.12 -20.70 -18.91
N VAL A 58 63.26 -19.38 -19.07
CA VAL A 58 62.84 -18.51 -20.20
C VAL A 58 63.84 -18.70 -21.37
N PRO A 59 63.43 -18.61 -22.67
CA PRO A 59 63.58 -17.34 -23.40
C PRO A 59 62.44 -16.99 -24.38
N VAL A 60 62.18 -15.69 -24.50
CA VAL A 60 61.34 -14.96 -25.47
C VAL A 60 62.07 -14.88 -26.82
N PRO A 61 61.43 -14.97 -28.02
CA PRO A 61 61.05 -13.73 -28.75
C PRO A 61 59.86 -13.76 -29.76
N LYS A 62 59.27 -12.56 -29.94
CA LYS A 62 58.67 -11.93 -31.16
C LYS A 62 57.22 -12.24 -31.62
N SER A 63 56.33 -11.28 -31.28
CA SER A 63 55.46 -10.39 -32.10
C SER A 63 54.72 -10.84 -33.40
N GLN A 64 53.46 -10.34 -33.51
CA GLN A 64 52.51 -10.21 -34.66
C GLN A 64 51.66 -11.46 -34.99
N ASN A 65 50.32 -11.48 -35.14
CA ASN A 65 49.29 -10.50 -35.52
C ASN A 65 47.89 -10.89 -34.94
N PRO A 66 46.81 -10.09 -35.13
CA PRO A 66 45.56 -10.12 -34.36
C PRO A 66 44.43 -10.96 -34.99
N ALA A 67 43.39 -11.19 -34.18
CA ALA A 67 42.04 -11.72 -34.47
C ALA A 67 41.77 -13.17 -34.07
N GLU A 68 41.16 -13.37 -32.88
CA GLU A 68 40.00 -14.24 -32.77
C GLU A 68 39.12 -13.82 -31.59
N VAL A 69 37.86 -13.51 -31.90
CA VAL A 69 36.82 -13.11 -30.94
C VAL A 69 36.39 -14.36 -30.18
N ALA A 70 36.82 -14.50 -28.93
CA ALA A 70 36.32 -15.56 -28.05
C ALA A 70 34.86 -15.27 -27.67
N ALA A 71 33.94 -16.00 -28.31
CA ALA A 71 32.53 -16.03 -27.98
C ALA A 71 32.30 -16.43 -26.50
N PRO A 72 31.28 -15.88 -25.82
CA PRO A 72 30.99 -16.25 -24.45
C PRO A 72 30.57 -17.73 -24.38
N VAL A 73 31.29 -18.51 -23.57
CA VAL A 73 30.95 -19.89 -23.23
C VAL A 73 29.56 -19.89 -22.59
N LYS A 74 28.57 -20.38 -23.34
CA LYS A 74 27.25 -20.71 -22.80
C LYS A 74 27.44 -21.82 -21.78
N ILE A 75 27.26 -21.49 -20.50
CA ILE A 75 27.08 -22.48 -19.44
C ILE A 75 25.78 -23.21 -19.78
N GLU A 76 25.88 -24.43 -20.31
CA GLU A 76 24.74 -25.32 -20.46
C GLU A 76 24.17 -25.59 -19.07
N GLN A 77 23.00 -25.01 -18.79
CA GLN A 77 22.20 -25.43 -17.65
C GLN A 77 21.81 -26.89 -17.88
N LYS A 78 22.46 -27.80 -17.15
CA LYS A 78 22.16 -29.24 -17.14
C LYS A 78 20.65 -29.39 -16.93
N LYS A 79 19.93 -29.83 -17.97
CA LYS A 79 18.49 -30.05 -17.90
C LYS A 79 18.26 -31.16 -16.87
N LEU A 80 17.77 -30.80 -15.69
CA LEU A 80 17.41 -31.74 -14.63
C LEU A 80 16.53 -32.85 -15.22
N THR A 81 16.85 -34.09 -14.88
CA THR A 81 16.09 -35.28 -15.25
C THR A 81 14.66 -35.15 -14.73
N ILE A 82 13.65 -35.70 -15.41
CA ILE A 82 12.24 -35.59 -15.00
C ILE A 82 12.06 -36.02 -13.52
N TRP A 83 12.77 -37.06 -13.09
CA TRP A 83 12.80 -37.52 -11.70
C TRP A 83 13.46 -36.54 -10.72
N GLU A 84 14.53 -35.87 -11.14
CA GLU A 84 15.20 -34.84 -10.32
C GLU A 84 14.31 -33.61 -10.14
N LYS A 85 13.54 -33.24 -11.18
CA LYS A 85 12.53 -32.17 -11.10
C LYS A 85 11.39 -32.54 -10.14
N VAL A 86 10.82 -33.74 -10.28
CA VAL A 86 9.75 -34.23 -9.40
C VAL A 86 10.21 -34.31 -7.94
N LYS A 87 11.42 -34.83 -7.68
CA LYS A 87 11.98 -34.89 -6.32
C LYS A 87 12.19 -33.49 -5.73
N HIS A 88 12.68 -32.54 -6.53
CA HIS A 88 12.89 -31.16 -6.10
C HIS A 88 11.56 -30.46 -5.79
N GLU A 89 10.55 -30.62 -6.66
CA GLU A 89 9.21 -30.07 -6.44
C GLU A 89 8.54 -30.70 -5.22
N ALA A 90 8.56 -32.03 -5.06
CA ALA A 90 8.00 -32.71 -3.90
C ALA A 90 8.66 -32.29 -2.58
N HIS A 91 9.98 -32.12 -2.57
CA HIS A 91 10.71 -31.60 -1.42
C HIS A 91 10.28 -30.16 -1.08
N HIS A 92 10.15 -29.30 -2.10
CA HIS A 92 9.66 -27.94 -1.94
C HIS A 92 8.25 -27.89 -1.33
N TYR A 93 7.34 -28.76 -1.78
CA TYR A 93 5.99 -28.86 -1.21
C TYR A 93 5.99 -29.37 0.24
N TRP A 94 6.86 -30.33 0.56
CA TRP A 94 7.02 -30.85 1.93
C TRP A 94 7.51 -29.76 2.89
N GLU A 95 8.55 -29.02 2.49
CA GLU A 95 9.08 -27.90 3.26
C GLU A 95 8.04 -26.79 3.45
N GLY A 96 7.31 -26.44 2.38
CA GLY A 96 6.22 -25.45 2.44
C GLY A 96 5.08 -25.87 3.38
N THR A 97 4.71 -27.14 3.37
CA THR A 97 3.66 -27.69 4.25
C THR A 97 4.10 -27.65 5.72
N LYS A 98 5.36 -27.99 6.01
CA LYS A 98 5.94 -27.89 7.36
C LYS A 98 5.95 -26.44 7.86
N LEU A 99 6.34 -25.50 7.01
CA LEU A 99 6.35 -24.08 7.34
C LEU A 99 4.92 -23.59 7.65
N LEU A 100 3.96 -23.89 6.79
CA LEU A 100 2.57 -23.50 6.97
C LEU A 100 1.94 -24.09 8.25
N GLY A 101 2.27 -25.34 8.59
CA GLY A 101 1.83 -25.94 9.86
C GLY A 101 2.34 -25.19 11.10
N LEU A 102 3.60 -24.75 11.09
CA LEU A 102 4.15 -23.90 12.16
C LEU A 102 3.46 -22.54 12.21
N GLU A 103 3.22 -21.91 11.06
CA GLU A 103 2.52 -20.64 10.97
C GLU A 103 1.09 -20.71 11.52
N ILE A 104 0.35 -21.79 11.22
CA ILE A 104 -1.01 -22.04 11.75
C ILE A 104 -0.96 -22.17 13.28
N LYS A 105 0.02 -22.89 13.82
CA LYS A 105 0.18 -23.06 15.28
C LYS A 105 0.44 -21.72 15.97
N ILE A 106 1.33 -20.89 15.41
CA ILE A 106 1.62 -19.56 15.94
C ILE A 106 0.37 -18.68 15.86
N SER A 107 -0.29 -18.65 14.70
CA SER A 107 -1.49 -17.83 14.48
C SER A 107 -2.66 -18.23 15.37
N SER A 108 -2.83 -19.52 15.66
CA SER A 108 -3.84 -20.00 16.62
C SER A 108 -3.59 -19.46 18.02
N ARG A 109 -2.33 -19.38 18.46
CA ARG A 109 -1.95 -18.76 19.74
C ARG A 109 -2.19 -17.25 19.73
N LEU A 110 -1.86 -16.57 18.64
CA LEU A 110 -2.09 -15.12 18.51
C LEU A 110 -3.58 -14.78 18.49
N LEU A 111 -4.39 -15.61 17.83
CA LEU A 111 -5.84 -15.51 17.86
C LEU A 111 -6.36 -15.65 19.30
N LEU A 112 -5.86 -16.64 20.06
CA LEU A 112 -6.21 -16.79 21.47
C LEU A 112 -5.81 -15.57 22.31
N LYS A 113 -4.60 -15.03 22.12
CA LYS A 113 -4.11 -13.80 22.77
C LYS A 113 -5.06 -12.63 22.49
N MET A 114 -5.45 -12.43 21.24
CA MET A 114 -6.38 -11.38 20.83
C MET A 114 -7.79 -11.59 21.42
N THR A 115 -8.32 -12.83 21.40
CA THR A 115 -9.63 -13.13 22.00
C THR A 115 -9.64 -13.00 23.52
N ALA A 116 -8.49 -13.12 24.17
CA ALA A 116 -8.30 -12.89 25.60
C ALA A 116 -8.17 -11.39 25.94
N GLY A 117 -8.26 -10.49 24.95
CA GLY A 117 -8.25 -9.04 25.15
C GLY A 117 -6.87 -8.39 25.14
N TYR A 118 -5.80 -9.14 24.82
CA TYR A 118 -4.46 -8.56 24.68
C TYR A 118 -4.26 -7.97 23.29
N GLU A 119 -3.59 -6.83 23.24
CA GLU A 119 -3.17 -6.23 21.98
C GLU A 119 -2.07 -7.06 21.31
N LEU A 120 -2.14 -7.12 19.99
CA LEU A 120 -1.12 -7.75 19.16
C LEU A 120 -0.13 -6.69 18.70
N THR A 121 1.16 -7.00 18.81
CA THR A 121 2.19 -6.21 18.12
C THR A 121 1.94 -6.21 16.62
N ARG A 122 2.48 -5.24 15.90
CA ARG A 122 2.34 -5.14 14.44
C ARG A 122 2.79 -6.42 13.75
N ARG A 123 3.86 -7.04 14.24
CA ARG A 123 4.39 -8.32 13.74
C ARG A 123 3.42 -9.47 13.93
N GLU A 124 2.86 -9.59 15.13
CA GLU A 124 1.88 -10.63 15.45
C GLU A 124 0.62 -10.48 14.60
N TYR A 125 0.10 -9.26 14.48
CA TYR A 125 -1.09 -8.98 13.68
C TYR A 125 -0.87 -9.32 12.20
N ARG A 126 0.26 -8.92 11.62
CA ARG A 126 0.60 -9.25 10.23
C ARG A 126 0.79 -10.75 10.00
N GLN A 127 1.41 -11.45 10.94
CA GLN A 127 1.57 -12.90 10.87
C GLN A 127 0.20 -13.58 10.85
N LEU A 128 -0.69 -13.20 11.78
CA LEU A 128 -2.05 -13.71 11.86
C LEU A 128 -2.82 -13.46 10.57
N GLN A 129 -2.77 -12.23 10.02
CA GLN A 129 -3.42 -11.90 8.76
C GLN A 129 -2.87 -12.71 7.58
N ARG A 130 -1.54 -12.83 7.45
CA ARG A 130 -0.90 -13.58 6.36
C ARG A 130 -1.31 -15.06 6.41
N THR A 131 -1.17 -15.70 7.57
CA THR A 131 -1.51 -17.11 7.73
C THR A 131 -3.00 -17.35 7.53
N THR A 132 -3.88 -16.46 8.01
CA THR A 132 -5.32 -16.57 7.75
C THR A 132 -5.62 -16.50 6.25
N ALA A 133 -5.00 -15.56 5.54
CA ALA A 133 -5.16 -15.43 4.10
C ALA A 133 -4.58 -16.62 3.32
N ASP A 134 -3.47 -17.19 3.78
CA ASP A 134 -2.84 -18.37 3.17
C ASP A 134 -3.66 -19.64 3.43
N VAL A 135 -4.25 -19.81 4.63
CA VAL A 135 -5.19 -20.91 4.95
C VAL A 135 -6.47 -20.82 4.13
N LEU A 136 -7.06 -19.63 3.98
CA LEU A 136 -8.24 -19.44 3.14
C LEU A 136 -7.96 -19.75 1.67
N ARG A 137 -6.75 -19.44 1.19
CA ARG A 137 -6.29 -19.78 -0.17
C ARG A 137 -5.93 -21.26 -0.32
N LEU A 138 -5.50 -21.92 0.76
CA LEU A 138 -5.19 -23.35 0.76
C LEU A 138 -6.45 -24.22 0.66
N PHE A 139 -7.59 -23.78 1.20
CA PHE A 139 -8.83 -24.57 1.16
C PHE A 139 -9.26 -24.99 -0.27
N PRO A 140 -9.39 -24.07 -1.26
CA PRO A 140 -9.68 -24.48 -2.64
C PRO A 140 -8.53 -25.28 -3.26
N PHE A 141 -7.27 -24.98 -2.91
CA PHE A 141 -6.10 -25.72 -3.40
C PHE A 141 -6.09 -27.20 -2.94
N ALA A 142 -6.40 -27.46 -1.67
CA ALA A 142 -6.45 -28.81 -1.10
C ALA A 142 -7.49 -29.71 -1.80
N MET A 143 -8.58 -29.11 -2.31
CA MET A 143 -9.57 -29.85 -3.11
C MET A 143 -8.98 -30.40 -4.41
N PHE A 144 -8.04 -29.70 -5.06
CA PHE A 144 -7.38 -30.19 -6.26
C PHE A 144 -6.41 -31.34 -5.99
N VAL A 145 -5.87 -31.45 -4.78
CA VAL A 145 -4.99 -32.55 -4.37
C VAL A 145 -5.80 -33.80 -3.97
N LEU A 146 -6.95 -33.61 -3.34
CA LEU A 146 -7.81 -34.71 -2.88
C LEU A 146 -8.62 -35.36 -4.01
N ILE A 147 -9.01 -34.60 -5.04
CA ILE A 147 -9.75 -35.12 -6.19
C ILE A 147 -8.75 -35.65 -7.24
N PRO A 148 -8.74 -36.95 -7.56
CA PRO A 148 -7.88 -37.48 -8.60
C PRO A 148 -8.17 -36.80 -9.95
N PHE A 149 -7.12 -36.50 -10.73
CA PHE A 149 -7.14 -35.75 -12.00
C PHE A 149 -7.50 -34.26 -11.91
N ALA A 150 -7.83 -33.72 -10.73
CA ALA A 150 -8.09 -32.28 -10.60
C ALA A 150 -6.82 -31.43 -10.79
N GLU A 151 -5.62 -32.00 -10.62
CA GLU A 151 -4.36 -31.34 -10.93
C GLU A 151 -4.29 -30.83 -12.39
N LEU A 152 -4.92 -31.53 -13.34
CA LEU A 152 -5.00 -31.10 -14.73
C LEU A 152 -5.73 -29.75 -14.90
N LEU A 153 -6.57 -29.38 -13.93
CA LEU A 153 -7.26 -28.10 -13.90
C LEU A 153 -6.43 -26.99 -13.25
N LEU A 154 -5.31 -27.28 -12.57
CA LEU A 154 -4.47 -26.24 -11.95
C LEU A 154 -3.98 -25.16 -12.93
N PRO A 155 -3.54 -25.47 -14.16
CA PRO A 155 -3.15 -24.44 -15.12
C PRO A 155 -4.31 -23.48 -15.46
N ILE A 156 -5.53 -24.01 -15.54
CA ILE A 156 -6.76 -23.23 -15.79
C ILE A 156 -7.13 -22.42 -14.54
N ALA A 157 -7.06 -23.03 -13.36
CA ALA A 157 -7.35 -22.40 -12.08
C ALA A 157 -6.38 -21.25 -11.76
N LEU A 158 -5.09 -21.40 -12.04
CA LEU A 158 -4.09 -20.32 -11.88
C LEU A 158 -4.32 -19.18 -12.87
N LYS A 159 -4.81 -19.47 -14.08
CA LYS A 159 -5.20 -18.45 -15.06
C LYS A 159 -6.45 -17.66 -14.62
N LEU A 160 -7.40 -18.33 -13.98
CA LEU A 160 -8.62 -17.71 -13.44
C LEU A 160 -8.39 -16.99 -12.10
N PHE A 161 -7.53 -17.55 -11.25
CA PHE A 161 -7.24 -17.08 -9.89
C PHE A 161 -5.71 -16.90 -9.71
N PRO A 162 -5.13 -15.78 -10.18
CA PRO A 162 -3.68 -15.56 -10.16
C PRO A 162 -3.07 -15.44 -8.74
N ASN A 163 -3.89 -15.36 -7.70
CA ASN A 163 -3.47 -15.34 -6.29
C ASN A 163 -3.90 -16.62 -5.54
N LEU A 164 -4.13 -17.72 -6.25
CA LEU A 164 -4.58 -18.99 -5.66
C LEU A 164 -3.52 -19.64 -4.77
N LEU A 165 -2.23 -19.48 -5.11
CA LEU A 165 -1.15 -20.07 -4.34
C LEU A 165 -0.96 -19.33 -3.00
N PRO A 166 -0.84 -20.06 -1.88
CA PRO A 166 -0.33 -19.50 -0.63
C PRO A 166 1.03 -18.83 -0.85
N SER A 167 1.29 -17.74 -0.13
CA SER A 167 2.53 -16.97 -0.29
C SER A 167 3.80 -17.79 -0.01
N THR A 168 3.64 -18.88 0.77
CA THR A 168 4.64 -19.91 1.06
C THR A 168 5.19 -20.61 -0.18
N TYR A 169 4.39 -20.79 -1.23
CA TYR A 169 4.78 -21.50 -2.46
C TYR A 169 5.22 -20.56 -3.59
N GLU A 170 5.37 -19.27 -3.30
CA GLU A 170 5.77 -18.28 -4.31
C GLU A 170 7.30 -18.18 -4.44
N SER A 171 7.81 -18.43 -5.64
CA SER A 171 9.24 -18.35 -5.94
C SER A 171 9.76 -16.91 -5.86
N GLN A 172 11.07 -16.77 -5.64
CA GLN A 172 11.73 -15.45 -5.62
C GLN A 172 11.56 -14.70 -6.96
N ALA A 173 11.67 -15.42 -8.08
CA ALA A 173 11.47 -14.86 -9.41
C ALA A 173 10.03 -14.34 -9.61
N ASP A 174 9.03 -14.99 -9.04
CA ASP A 174 7.63 -14.54 -9.16
C ASP A 174 7.35 -13.30 -8.32
N LYS A 175 7.95 -13.20 -7.12
CA LYS A 175 7.92 -11.99 -6.31
C LYS A 175 8.55 -10.81 -7.05
N GLU A 176 9.71 -11.02 -7.67
CA GLU A 176 10.40 -10.00 -8.46
C GLU A 176 9.57 -9.55 -9.67
N LYS A 177 8.93 -10.49 -10.40
CA LYS A 177 8.01 -10.15 -11.50
C LYS A 177 6.82 -9.32 -11.01
N LYS A 178 6.18 -9.69 -9.90
CA LYS A 178 5.07 -8.92 -9.33
C LYS A 178 5.49 -7.51 -8.95
N MET A 179 6.67 -7.37 -8.34
CA MET A 179 7.24 -6.06 -8.01
C MET A 179 7.55 -5.23 -9.26
N ALA A 180 8.08 -5.84 -10.31
CA ALA A 180 8.34 -5.18 -11.59
C ALA A 180 7.03 -4.70 -12.27
N ILE A 181 5.99 -5.54 -12.26
CA ILE A 181 4.65 -5.18 -12.77
C ILE A 181 4.07 -4.01 -11.98
N LEU A 182 4.16 -4.05 -10.65
CA LEU A 182 3.69 -2.97 -9.79
C LEU A 182 4.44 -1.66 -10.07
N ARG A 183 5.77 -1.73 -10.22
CA ARG A 183 6.59 -0.56 -10.57
C ARG A 183 6.19 0.05 -11.90
N ASN A 184 6.05 -0.77 -12.94
CA ASN A 184 5.62 -0.30 -14.27
C ASN A 184 4.21 0.29 -14.23
N THR A 185 3.31 -0.31 -13.44
CA THR A 185 1.96 0.21 -13.23
C THR A 185 2.01 1.58 -12.58
N ARG A 186 2.79 1.74 -11.51
CA ARG A 186 2.96 3.02 -10.82
C ARG A 186 3.56 4.10 -11.70
N TYR A 187 4.56 3.76 -12.52
CA TYR A 187 5.14 4.71 -13.48
C TYR A 187 4.09 5.24 -14.47
N LYS A 188 3.32 4.34 -15.09
CA LYS A 188 2.27 4.72 -16.06
C LYS A 188 1.15 5.53 -15.40
N VAL A 189 0.76 5.14 -14.20
CA VAL A 189 -0.32 5.78 -13.44
C VAL A 189 0.09 7.14 -12.89
N ALA A 190 1.35 7.29 -12.45
CA ALA A 190 1.92 8.56 -12.01
C ALA A 190 1.76 9.64 -13.09
N GLN A 191 2.06 9.31 -14.34
CA GLN A 191 1.89 10.22 -15.49
C GLN A 191 0.42 10.60 -15.72
N VAL A 192 -0.51 9.68 -15.47
CA VAL A 192 -1.96 9.99 -15.57
C VAL A 192 -2.39 10.90 -14.42
N LEU A 193 -1.93 10.65 -13.20
CA LEU A 193 -2.25 11.47 -12.02
C LEU A 193 -1.64 12.87 -12.11
N SER A 194 -0.41 13.00 -12.61
CA SER A 194 0.26 14.30 -12.79
C SER A 194 -0.41 15.17 -13.86
N ASN A 195 -0.95 14.54 -14.90
CA ASN A 195 -1.66 15.24 -15.98
C ASN A 195 -3.15 15.44 -15.67
N SER A 196 -3.67 14.76 -14.65
CA SER A 196 -5.07 14.89 -14.24
C SER A 196 -5.26 16.21 -13.51
N LYS A 197 -5.94 17.14 -14.17
CA LYS A 197 -6.54 18.31 -13.53
C LYS A 197 -7.77 17.85 -12.75
N ALA A 198 -7.57 17.17 -11.62
CA ALA A 198 -8.66 16.75 -10.76
C ALA A 198 -9.28 18.00 -10.10
N LEU A 199 -10.53 18.33 -10.47
CA LEU A 199 -11.28 19.42 -9.85
C LEU A 199 -11.56 19.07 -8.40
N VAL A 200 -10.76 19.61 -7.49
CA VAL A 200 -11.05 19.53 -6.06
C VAL A 200 -11.86 20.75 -5.71
N LYS A 201 -13.15 20.52 -5.49
CA LYS A 201 -14.04 21.56 -4.99
C LYS A 201 -13.83 21.66 -3.48
N LEU A 202 -13.38 22.81 -2.99
CA LEU A 202 -13.21 23.03 -1.55
C LEU A 202 -14.58 23.24 -0.89
N PRO A 203 -14.79 22.74 0.35
CA PRO A 203 -16.04 22.91 1.07
C PRO A 203 -16.23 24.39 1.45
N SER A 204 -17.49 24.80 1.58
CA SER A 204 -17.87 26.15 2.01
C SER A 204 -17.74 26.42 3.50
N THR A 205 -17.42 25.37 4.28
CA THR A 205 -17.22 25.45 5.74
C THR A 205 -15.88 26.04 6.13
N LEU A 206 -15.04 26.44 5.16
CA LEU A 206 -13.76 27.07 5.43
C LEU A 206 -13.95 28.47 6.01
N SER A 207 -13.13 28.80 7.02
CA SER A 207 -13.07 30.15 7.59
C SER A 207 -12.58 31.16 6.54
N GLU A 208 -13.03 32.42 6.65
CA GLU A 208 -12.53 33.51 5.81
C GLU A 208 -11.00 33.61 5.83
N GLU A 209 -10.37 33.34 6.98
CA GLU A 209 -8.92 33.30 7.13
C GLU A 209 -8.29 32.18 6.29
N GLN A 210 -8.90 30.98 6.27
CA GLN A 210 -8.42 29.85 5.48
C GLN A 210 -8.54 30.14 3.98
N ILE A 211 -9.65 30.77 3.57
CA ILE A 211 -9.87 31.20 2.18
C ILE A 211 -8.83 32.26 1.79
N ALA A 212 -8.54 33.22 2.66
CA ALA A 212 -7.53 34.25 2.44
C ALA A 212 -6.12 33.66 2.34
N ASP A 213 -5.73 32.77 3.27
CA ASP A 213 -4.43 32.10 3.26
C ASP A 213 -4.24 31.22 2.01
N PHE A 214 -5.32 30.55 1.57
CA PHE A 214 -5.31 29.80 0.33
C PHE A 214 -5.17 30.69 -0.92
N LYS A 215 -5.90 31.81 -0.98
CA LYS A 215 -5.79 32.78 -2.09
C LYS A 215 -4.39 33.38 -2.16
N ASP A 216 -3.80 33.74 -1.02
CA ASP A 216 -2.43 34.23 -0.93
C ASP A 216 -1.42 33.17 -1.41
N PHE A 217 -1.57 31.93 -0.94
CA PHE A 217 -0.76 30.79 -1.38
C PHE A 217 -0.82 30.62 -2.91
N LEU A 218 -2.02 30.59 -3.51
CA LEU A 218 -2.17 30.47 -4.96
C LEU A 218 -1.58 31.66 -5.71
N LYS A 219 -1.71 32.88 -5.17
CA LYS A 219 -1.12 34.08 -5.77
C LYS A 219 0.40 33.98 -5.79
N LYS A 220 1.03 33.59 -4.68
CA LYS A 220 2.49 33.37 -4.59
C LYS A 220 2.96 32.29 -5.56
N LEU A 221 2.19 31.20 -5.69
CA LEU A 221 2.52 30.08 -6.56
C LEU A 221 2.44 30.45 -8.06
N ARG A 222 1.46 31.29 -8.46
CA ARG A 222 1.29 31.74 -9.85
C ARG A 222 2.24 32.88 -10.26
N SER A 223 2.76 33.65 -9.30
CA SER A 223 3.61 34.82 -9.55
C SER A 223 5.11 34.54 -9.52
N SER A 224 5.51 33.27 -9.67
CA SER A 224 6.91 32.80 -9.57
C SER A 224 7.59 33.10 -8.22
N LYS A 225 6.83 33.41 -7.17
CA LYS A 225 7.28 33.63 -5.78
C LYS A 225 7.14 32.36 -4.93
N SER A 226 7.33 31.19 -5.53
CA SER A 226 7.16 29.88 -4.87
C SER A 226 8.06 29.67 -3.65
N ASP A 227 9.19 30.38 -3.62
CA ASP A 227 10.19 30.31 -2.55
C ASP A 227 9.78 31.11 -1.31
N GLU A 228 8.87 32.08 -1.46
CA GLU A 228 8.30 32.85 -0.34
C GLU A 228 7.26 32.03 0.47
N ILE A 229 6.87 30.85 -0.03
CA ILE A 229 5.89 29.98 0.63
C ILE A 229 6.57 29.23 1.79
N SER A 230 6.26 29.67 3.01
CA SER A 230 6.69 29.02 4.25
C SER A 230 6.14 27.60 4.37
N LYS A 231 6.91 26.68 4.97
CA LYS A 231 6.47 25.30 5.27
C LYS A 231 5.18 25.26 6.08
N LYS A 232 5.01 26.19 7.03
CA LYS A 232 3.79 26.29 7.84
C LYS A 232 2.57 26.65 6.99
N GLN A 233 2.73 27.57 6.04
CA GLN A 233 1.67 27.95 5.11
C GLN A 233 1.29 26.77 4.21
N LEU A 234 2.29 26.05 3.68
CA LEU A 234 2.08 24.84 2.89
C LEU A 234 1.25 23.79 3.64
N PHE A 235 1.58 23.51 4.90
CA PHE A 235 0.86 22.50 5.69
C PHE A 235 -0.56 22.94 6.05
N ARG A 236 -0.78 24.23 6.37
CA ARG A 236 -2.14 24.74 6.59
C ARG A 236 -3.02 24.57 5.36
N VAL A 237 -2.49 24.90 4.18
CA VAL A 237 -3.21 24.70 2.92
C VAL A 237 -3.44 23.22 2.63
N ALA A 238 -2.42 22.37 2.81
CA ALA A 238 -2.55 20.93 2.57
C ALA A 238 -3.64 20.27 3.43
N LYS A 239 -3.82 20.72 4.68
CA LYS A 239 -4.89 20.25 5.59
C LYS A 239 -6.31 20.55 5.10
N MET A 240 -6.49 21.56 4.25
CA MET A 240 -7.80 21.89 3.69
C MET A 240 -8.30 20.82 2.71
N PHE A 241 -7.38 20.05 2.12
CA PHE A 241 -7.66 19.00 1.15
C PHE A 241 -7.93 17.65 1.84
N LYS A 242 -9.04 17.59 2.57
CA LYS A 242 -9.51 16.41 3.29
C LYS A 242 -9.56 15.15 2.42
N ASP A 243 -9.38 13.99 3.05
CA ASP A 243 -9.28 12.71 2.34
C ASP A 243 -10.58 12.38 1.61
N ASP A 244 -11.73 12.56 2.27
CA ASP A 244 -13.03 12.24 1.67
C ASP A 244 -13.40 13.25 0.56
N LEU A 245 -13.04 14.51 0.75
CA LEU A 245 -13.24 15.56 -0.25
C LEU A 245 -12.55 15.24 -1.58
N ILE A 246 -11.29 14.78 -1.52
CA ILE A 246 -10.55 14.41 -2.73
C ILE A 246 -11.20 13.20 -3.41
N LEU A 247 -11.57 12.18 -2.64
CA LEU A 247 -12.11 10.94 -3.20
C LEU A 247 -13.51 11.12 -3.80
N ASP A 248 -14.35 11.95 -3.19
CA ASP A 248 -15.71 12.19 -3.68
C ASP A 248 -15.71 13.02 -4.96
N ASN A 249 -14.83 14.02 -5.05
CA ASN A 249 -14.68 14.87 -6.24
C ASN A 249 -13.79 14.26 -7.33
N ALA A 250 -13.05 13.18 -7.06
CA ALA A 250 -12.17 12.58 -8.03
C ALA A 250 -12.95 11.94 -9.20
N PRO A 251 -12.61 12.26 -10.46
CA PRO A 251 -13.21 11.59 -11.60
C PRO A 251 -12.79 10.12 -11.62
N ARG A 252 -13.63 9.26 -12.23
CA ARG A 252 -13.40 7.81 -12.30
C ARG A 252 -12.00 7.43 -12.79
N GLY A 253 -11.47 8.13 -13.80
CA GLY A 253 -10.10 7.91 -14.30
C GLY A 253 -9.04 8.06 -13.21
N THR A 254 -9.17 9.09 -12.37
CA THR A 254 -8.30 9.37 -11.22
C THR A 254 -8.49 8.33 -10.11
N LEU A 255 -9.73 7.90 -9.83
CA LEU A 255 -9.99 6.83 -8.87
C LEU A 255 -9.35 5.49 -9.32
N ILE A 256 -9.46 5.14 -10.61
CA ILE A 256 -8.86 3.93 -11.18
C ILE A 256 -7.33 4.00 -11.09
N ALA A 257 -6.77 5.17 -11.43
CA ALA A 257 -5.36 5.46 -11.31
C ALA A 257 -4.89 5.29 -9.86
N LEU A 258 -5.52 5.99 -8.92
CA LEU A 258 -5.20 5.93 -7.50
C LEU A 258 -5.27 4.49 -6.96
N ALA A 259 -6.34 3.75 -7.28
CA ALA A 259 -6.48 2.35 -6.89
C ALA A 259 -5.33 1.47 -7.40
N LYS A 260 -4.97 1.57 -8.69
CA LYS A 260 -3.82 0.83 -9.25
C LYS A 260 -2.50 1.22 -8.58
N TYR A 261 -2.31 2.50 -8.30
CA TYR A 261 -1.10 3.01 -7.66
C TYR A 261 -0.86 2.40 -6.26
N ILE A 262 -1.93 2.32 -5.46
CA ILE A 262 -1.92 1.72 -4.11
C ILE A 262 -2.07 0.19 -4.12
N ASN A 263 -1.86 -0.44 -5.28
CA ASN A 263 -1.92 -1.88 -5.52
C ASN A 263 -3.29 -2.52 -5.23
N ILE A 264 -4.37 -1.83 -5.62
CA ILE A 264 -5.73 -2.36 -5.63
C ILE A 264 -6.15 -2.57 -7.07
N LYS A 265 -6.68 -3.76 -7.37
CA LYS A 265 -7.34 -4.01 -8.65
C LYS A 265 -8.64 -3.19 -8.72
N PRO A 266 -8.79 -2.26 -9.67
CA PRO A 266 -10.01 -1.49 -9.83
C PRO A 266 -11.09 -2.36 -10.48
N TYR A 267 -12.29 -2.33 -9.91
CA TYR A 267 -13.49 -2.95 -10.47
C TYR A 267 -14.73 -2.32 -9.82
N GLY A 268 -15.90 -2.50 -10.45
CA GLY A 268 -17.17 -1.99 -9.95
C GLY A 268 -17.45 -0.54 -10.30
N THR A 269 -18.46 0.03 -9.62
CA THR A 269 -18.88 1.43 -9.73
C THR A 269 -17.94 2.37 -8.96
N ASP A 270 -18.10 3.68 -9.17
CA ASP A 270 -17.25 4.69 -8.54
C ASP A 270 -17.35 4.64 -7.00
N GLN A 271 -18.53 4.36 -6.44
CA GLN A 271 -18.75 4.17 -5.01
C GLN A 271 -17.96 2.97 -4.45
N ILE A 272 -17.96 1.83 -5.15
CA ILE A 272 -17.17 0.65 -4.75
C ILE A 272 -15.68 0.99 -4.76
N LEU A 273 -15.24 1.75 -5.76
CA LEU A 273 -13.85 2.13 -5.90
C LEU A 273 -13.41 3.07 -4.77
N ARG A 274 -14.21 4.09 -4.45
CA ARG A 274 -13.99 4.99 -3.31
C ARG A 274 -13.92 4.22 -1.99
N TYR A 275 -14.91 3.37 -1.70
CA TYR A 275 -14.92 2.53 -0.49
C TYR A 275 -13.63 1.69 -0.37
N ARG A 276 -13.19 1.06 -1.46
CA ARG A 276 -11.98 0.23 -1.46
C ARG A 276 -10.73 1.06 -1.20
N ILE A 277 -10.64 2.25 -1.78
CA ILE A 277 -9.54 3.19 -1.54
C ILE A 277 -9.57 3.64 -0.08
N ARG A 278 -10.74 4.06 0.45
CA ARG A 278 -10.91 4.46 1.85
C ARG A 278 -10.49 3.36 2.82
N HIS A 279 -11.02 2.16 2.64
CA HIS A 279 -10.66 1.02 3.47
C HIS A 279 -9.16 0.70 3.39
N ARG A 280 -8.51 0.89 2.24
CA ARG A 280 -7.06 0.75 2.13
C ARG A 280 -6.31 1.83 2.89
N MET A 281 -6.77 3.08 2.81
CA MET A 281 -6.18 4.22 3.53
C MET A 281 -6.28 4.04 5.03
N LEU A 282 -7.42 3.58 5.55
CA LEU A 282 -7.57 3.27 6.97
C LEU A 282 -6.55 2.26 7.46
N LYS A 283 -6.36 1.16 6.70
CA LYS A 283 -5.31 0.18 7.03
C LYS A 283 -3.91 0.77 7.05
N ILE A 284 -3.65 1.78 6.22
CA ILE A 284 -2.36 2.49 6.24
C ILE A 284 -2.28 3.38 7.47
N LYS A 285 -3.36 4.10 7.84
CA LYS A 285 -3.42 4.92 9.06
C LYS A 285 -3.21 4.08 10.33
N GLU A 286 -3.83 2.91 10.41
CA GLU A 286 -3.63 1.96 11.50
C GLU A 286 -2.18 1.46 11.55
N ASP A 287 -1.61 1.09 10.41
CA ASP A 287 -0.21 0.66 10.31
C ASP A 287 0.77 1.81 10.60
N ASP A 288 0.43 3.06 10.29
CA ASP A 288 1.22 4.26 10.62
C ASP A 288 1.36 4.40 12.15
N LYS A 289 0.24 4.33 12.88
CA LYS A 289 0.23 4.39 14.36
C LYS A 289 1.08 3.28 14.98
N LEU A 290 0.90 2.04 14.51
CA LEU A 290 1.66 0.89 15.03
C LEU A 290 3.17 1.00 14.74
N ILE A 291 3.57 1.54 13.58
CA ILE A 291 4.99 1.74 13.28
C ILE A 291 5.59 2.86 14.13
N ASP A 292 4.83 3.92 14.38
CA ASP A 292 5.28 5.05 15.19
C ASP A 292 5.50 4.61 16.65
N GLU A 293 4.59 3.81 17.21
CA GLU A 293 4.69 3.22 18.55
C GLU A 293 5.90 2.27 18.69
N GLU A 294 6.14 1.40 17.70
CA GLU A 294 7.27 0.45 17.71
C GLU A 294 8.61 1.08 17.27
N GLY A 295 8.54 2.23 16.59
CA GLY A 295 9.67 2.91 15.93
C GLY A 295 10.06 2.28 14.58
N VAL A 296 10.42 3.12 13.60
CA VAL A 296 10.82 2.67 12.25
C VAL A 296 12.07 1.78 12.29
N ASP A 297 13.01 2.02 13.20
CA ASP A 297 14.25 1.24 13.32
C ASP A 297 14.03 -0.21 13.74
N SER A 298 12.88 -0.52 14.36
CA SER A 298 12.51 -1.88 14.72
C SER A 298 12.20 -2.76 13.50
N LEU A 299 11.87 -2.17 12.34
CA LEU A 299 11.48 -2.90 11.13
C LEU A 299 12.68 -3.62 10.48
N SER A 300 12.43 -4.86 10.06
CA SER A 300 13.30 -5.60 9.15
C SER A 300 13.28 -5.00 7.73
N ILE A 301 14.27 -5.32 6.91
CA ILE A 301 14.37 -4.78 5.53
C ILE A 301 13.13 -5.15 4.70
N ALA A 302 12.62 -6.38 4.84
CA ALA A 302 11.43 -6.81 4.14
C ALA A 302 10.16 -6.07 4.63
N GLU A 303 10.02 -5.86 5.94
CA GLU A 303 8.91 -5.09 6.52
C GLU A 303 8.95 -3.62 6.10
N LEU A 304 10.16 -3.05 6.03
CA LEU A 304 10.41 -1.68 5.59
C LEU A 304 10.01 -1.51 4.11
N GLN A 305 10.50 -2.40 3.24
CA GLN A 305 10.11 -2.42 1.83
C GLN A 305 8.60 -2.56 1.67
N GLN A 306 7.95 -3.46 2.42
CA GLN A 306 6.50 -3.61 2.36
C GLN A 306 5.76 -2.36 2.87
N ALA A 307 6.24 -1.73 3.94
CA ALA A 307 5.67 -0.51 4.50
C ALA A 307 5.77 0.66 3.50
N CYS A 308 6.95 0.88 2.91
CA CYS A 308 7.15 1.85 1.83
C CYS A 308 6.27 1.54 0.62
N ALA A 309 6.22 0.28 0.18
CA ALA A 309 5.38 -0.16 -0.92
C ALA A 309 3.91 0.17 -0.67
N SER A 310 3.39 -0.10 0.53
CA SER A 310 1.99 0.14 0.85
C SER A 310 1.57 1.61 0.77
N ARG A 311 2.51 2.53 1.02
CA ARG A 311 2.34 3.99 1.02
C ARG A 311 2.65 4.63 -0.34
N GLY A 312 3.04 3.83 -1.32
CA GLY A 312 3.41 4.31 -2.66
C GLY A 312 4.83 4.89 -2.76
N ILE A 313 5.63 4.81 -1.70
CA ILE A 313 6.99 5.35 -1.68
C ILE A 313 7.85 4.65 -2.74
N HIS A 314 8.68 5.43 -3.44
CA HIS A 314 9.60 4.91 -4.44
C HIS A 314 10.73 4.12 -3.76
N MET A 315 10.89 2.85 -4.13
CA MET A 315 11.87 1.95 -3.50
C MET A 315 13.02 1.57 -4.41
N HIS A 316 12.91 1.85 -5.71
CA HIS A 316 13.93 1.40 -6.66
C HIS A 316 15.23 2.19 -6.45
N ASN A 317 16.36 1.49 -6.43
CA ASN A 317 17.68 2.04 -6.14
C ASN A 317 17.83 2.71 -4.75
N ALA A 318 16.85 2.58 -3.86
CA ALA A 318 16.93 3.14 -2.52
C ALA A 318 17.68 2.19 -1.59
N THR A 319 18.65 2.72 -0.85
CA THR A 319 19.31 1.99 0.23
C THR A 319 18.33 1.79 1.40
N PRO A 320 18.54 0.78 2.27
CA PRO A 320 17.72 0.60 3.46
C PRO A 320 17.66 1.85 4.36
N GLY A 321 18.76 2.61 4.46
CA GLY A 321 18.79 3.88 5.21
C GLY A 321 17.87 4.94 4.61
N GLN A 322 17.89 5.12 3.29
CA GLN A 322 16.97 6.03 2.60
C GLN A 322 15.51 5.61 2.75
N LEU A 323 15.22 4.31 2.68
CA LEU A 323 13.84 3.82 2.91
C LEU A 323 13.34 4.15 4.31
N ARG A 324 14.21 4.06 5.34
CA ARG A 324 13.85 4.49 6.70
C ARG A 324 13.57 5.99 6.73
N GLN A 325 14.42 6.81 6.11
CA GLN A 325 14.23 8.26 6.04
C GLN A 325 12.91 8.63 5.37
N TYR A 326 12.57 8.00 4.24
CA TYR A 326 11.29 8.23 3.56
C TYR A 326 10.08 7.81 4.41
N LEU A 327 10.22 6.72 5.16
CA LEU A 327 9.16 6.28 6.06
C LEU A 327 9.02 7.21 7.28
N TYR A 328 10.11 7.71 7.82
CA TYR A 328 10.10 8.74 8.88
C TYR A 328 9.42 10.01 8.41
N GLU A 329 9.79 10.53 7.23
CA GLU A 329 9.16 11.73 6.66
C GLU A 329 7.66 11.52 6.41
N TRP A 330 7.27 10.34 5.91
CA TRP A 330 5.86 9.98 5.78
C TRP A 330 5.12 10.03 7.12
N LEU A 331 5.65 9.37 8.15
CA LEU A 331 5.00 9.29 9.46
C LEU A 331 4.91 10.67 10.11
N ASP A 332 5.97 11.49 10.00
CA ASP A 332 5.99 12.84 10.54
C ASP A 332 4.92 13.73 9.90
N MET A 333 4.86 13.72 8.56
CA MET A 333 3.85 14.47 7.80
C MET A 333 2.41 14.00 8.09
N ARG A 334 2.21 12.71 8.31
CA ARG A 334 0.88 12.11 8.54
C ARG A 334 0.40 12.24 9.99
N LEU A 335 1.26 11.96 10.97
CA LEU A 335 0.89 11.83 12.37
C LEU A 335 1.07 13.14 13.14
N HIS A 336 2.13 13.90 12.88
CA HIS A 336 2.39 15.18 13.55
C HIS A 336 1.78 16.35 12.78
N GLU A 337 2.10 16.46 11.48
CA GLU A 337 1.58 17.54 10.65
C GLU A 337 0.17 17.28 10.13
N LYS A 338 -0.44 16.12 10.41
CA LYS A 338 -1.83 15.78 10.07
C LYS A 338 -2.19 15.99 8.60
N ILE A 339 -1.23 15.76 7.70
CA ILE A 339 -1.49 15.87 6.25
C ILE A 339 -2.38 14.69 5.82
N PRO A 340 -3.43 14.92 5.02
CA PRO A 340 -4.30 13.85 4.51
C PRO A 340 -3.56 12.76 3.73
N SER A 341 -4.03 11.51 3.84
CA SER A 341 -3.41 10.34 3.21
C SER A 341 -3.38 10.42 1.69
N THR A 342 -4.50 10.86 1.13
CA THR A 342 -4.73 10.94 -0.31
C THR A 342 -3.76 11.92 -0.94
N VAL A 343 -3.59 13.10 -0.35
CA VAL A 343 -2.59 14.10 -0.76
C VAL A 343 -1.17 13.53 -0.70
N MET A 344 -0.83 12.81 0.36
CA MET A 344 0.50 12.20 0.50
C MET A 344 0.76 11.12 -0.56
N ILE A 345 -0.25 10.32 -0.91
CA ILE A 345 -0.13 9.32 -1.99
C ILE A 345 0.00 9.99 -3.35
N LEU A 346 -0.76 11.07 -3.60
CA LEU A 346 -0.60 11.86 -4.82
C LEU A 346 0.80 12.48 -4.90
N THR A 347 1.34 12.96 -3.78
CA THR A 347 2.72 13.49 -3.70
C THR A 347 3.73 12.42 -4.09
N ASN A 348 3.61 11.21 -3.55
CA ASN A 348 4.45 10.07 -3.96
C ASN A 348 4.23 9.66 -5.43
N ALA A 349 3.02 9.82 -5.96
CA ALA A 349 2.74 9.51 -7.36
C ALA A 349 3.44 10.50 -8.30
N PHE A 350 3.43 11.79 -7.97
CA PHE A 350 4.07 12.83 -8.77
C PHE A 350 5.60 12.69 -8.81
N THR A 351 6.21 12.18 -7.74
CA THR A 351 7.68 11.94 -7.70
C THR A 351 8.09 10.62 -8.36
N TYR A 352 7.16 9.68 -8.62
CA TYR A 352 7.50 8.31 -8.98
C TYR A 352 8.23 8.15 -10.33
N GLY A 353 8.03 9.08 -11.27
CA GLY A 353 8.62 9.04 -12.61
C GLY A 353 9.80 9.99 -12.82
N GLU A 354 10.05 10.89 -11.87
CA GLU A 354 10.97 12.03 -12.05
C GLU A 354 11.72 12.29 -10.73
N THR A 355 12.55 11.33 -10.32
CA THR A 355 13.33 11.38 -9.07
C THR A 355 14.23 12.63 -8.99
N GLU A 356 14.54 13.26 -10.12
CA GLU A 356 15.38 14.46 -10.20
C GLU A 356 14.59 15.77 -10.24
N ARG A 357 13.26 15.74 -10.45
CA ARG A 357 12.47 16.98 -10.58
C ARG A 357 12.24 17.67 -9.24
N TYR A 358 12.21 16.93 -8.13
CA TYR A 358 11.91 17.49 -6.81
C TYR A 358 13.03 17.17 -5.82
N SER A 359 13.55 18.21 -5.19
CA SER A 359 14.60 18.10 -4.17
C SER A 359 14.09 17.62 -2.81
N SER A 360 12.79 17.79 -2.56
CA SER A 360 12.13 17.46 -1.29
C SER A 360 10.66 17.07 -1.47
N THR A 361 10.14 16.23 -0.57
CA THR A 361 8.71 15.90 -0.46
C THR A 361 7.83 17.15 -0.32
N HIS A 362 8.35 18.23 0.27
CA HIS A 362 7.66 19.52 0.38
C HIS A 362 7.46 20.18 -0.99
N GLU A 363 8.44 20.07 -1.88
CA GLU A 363 8.40 20.62 -3.23
C GLU A 363 7.41 19.84 -4.09
N ALA A 364 7.43 18.51 -3.97
CA ALA A 364 6.44 17.64 -4.60
C ALA A 364 5.02 17.95 -4.09
N LEU A 365 4.85 18.20 -2.78
CA LEU A 365 3.57 18.59 -2.21
C LEU A 365 3.09 19.94 -2.77
N LYS A 366 3.98 20.94 -2.90
CA LYS A 366 3.68 22.21 -3.59
C LYS A 366 3.19 21.96 -5.02
N ALA A 367 3.86 21.09 -5.76
CA ALA A 367 3.50 20.76 -7.14
C ALA A 367 2.13 20.08 -7.24
N VAL A 368 1.81 19.13 -6.35
CA VAL A 368 0.48 18.51 -6.29
C VAL A 368 -0.59 19.57 -6.04
N LEU A 369 -0.42 20.41 -5.02
CA LEU A 369 -1.38 21.47 -4.70
C LEU A 369 -1.52 22.50 -5.84
N SER A 370 -0.48 22.71 -6.63
CA SER A 370 -0.53 23.57 -7.84
C SER A 370 -1.35 22.97 -8.98
N SER A 371 -1.33 21.63 -9.09
CA SER A 371 -1.94 20.89 -10.19
C SER A 371 -3.44 20.67 -10.03
N LEU A 372 -3.96 20.78 -8.80
CA LEU A 372 -5.38 20.66 -8.50
C LEU A 372 -6.09 21.93 -8.98
N PRO A 373 -6.93 21.89 -10.03
CA PRO A 373 -7.89 22.97 -10.25
C PRO A 373 -8.81 23.03 -9.04
N VAL A 374 -8.85 24.22 -8.42
CA VAL A 374 -9.67 24.46 -7.23
C VAL A 374 -10.71 25.50 -7.56
N GLU A 375 -11.97 25.09 -7.43
CA GLU A 375 -13.13 25.96 -7.42
C GLU A 375 -13.66 26.01 -5.99
N PHE A 376 -13.91 27.22 -5.48
CA PHE A 376 -14.63 27.40 -4.23
C PHE A 376 -16.12 27.18 -4.50
N TYR A 377 -16.76 26.30 -3.73
CA TYR A 377 -18.21 26.28 -3.71
C TYR A 377 -18.72 27.60 -3.12
N HIS A 378 -19.61 28.28 -3.84
CA HIS A 378 -20.50 29.30 -3.28
C HIS A 378 -21.67 28.62 -2.56
N GLU A 379 -21.40 27.61 -1.72
CA GLU A 379 -22.46 26.99 -0.92
C GLU A 379 -23.02 27.97 0.13
N GLN A 380 -22.26 29.04 0.43
CA GLN A 380 -22.76 30.18 1.20
C GLN A 380 -23.76 31.04 0.40
N GLU A 381 -23.90 30.90 -0.92
CA GLU A 381 -25.10 31.43 -1.62
C GLU A 381 -26.23 30.38 -1.71
N LEU A 382 -25.96 29.12 -1.35
CA LEU A 382 -26.91 28.00 -1.44
C LEU A 382 -27.54 27.62 -0.09
N GLN A 383 -26.93 27.99 1.03
CA GLN A 383 -27.49 27.87 2.37
C GLN A 383 -27.84 29.22 3.02
N VAL A 384 -27.24 30.31 2.55
CA VAL A 384 -27.71 31.65 2.93
C VAL A 384 -28.90 31.95 2.03
N ASP A 385 -30.06 31.80 2.66
CA ASP A 385 -31.40 32.07 2.16
C ASP A 385 -31.99 31.06 1.17
N HIS A 386 -32.39 29.89 1.68
CA HIS A 386 -33.49 29.12 1.09
C HIS A 386 -34.74 30.02 0.81
N GLU A 387 -34.86 31.15 1.50
CA GLU A 387 -35.91 32.17 1.37
C GLU A 387 -35.62 33.27 0.32
N ASN A 388 -34.36 33.60 -0.02
CA ASN A 388 -33.96 34.71 -0.93
C ASN A 388 -33.21 34.24 -2.19
N ALA A 389 -32.86 32.96 -2.34
CA ALA A 389 -32.27 32.46 -3.58
C ALA A 389 -33.26 32.50 -4.75
N THR A 390 -32.83 33.08 -5.88
CA THR A 390 -33.65 33.28 -7.09
C THR A 390 -34.10 31.93 -7.67
N VAL A 391 -35.31 31.88 -8.23
CA VAL A 391 -35.89 30.66 -8.83
C VAL A 391 -34.96 30.03 -9.89
N GLU A 392 -34.24 30.85 -10.65
CA GLU A 392 -33.27 30.38 -11.65
C GLU A 392 -32.07 29.64 -11.05
N GLN A 393 -31.54 30.11 -9.91
CA GLN A 393 -30.45 29.45 -9.21
C GLN A 393 -30.90 28.10 -8.66
N LYS A 394 -32.10 28.04 -8.05
CA LYS A 394 -32.73 26.79 -7.59
C LYS A 394 -32.94 25.80 -8.74
N LEU A 395 -33.41 26.27 -9.89
CA LEU A 395 -33.61 25.43 -11.08
C LEU A 395 -32.29 24.86 -11.62
N LYS A 396 -31.21 25.65 -11.61
CA LYS A 396 -29.88 25.21 -12.06
C LYS A 396 -29.33 24.10 -11.17
N VAL A 397 -29.46 24.23 -9.85
CA VAL A 397 -29.05 23.20 -8.88
C VAL A 397 -29.83 21.91 -9.09
N LEU A 398 -31.16 21.99 -9.24
CA LEU A 398 -32.00 20.81 -9.46
C LEU A 398 -31.65 20.10 -10.77
N LYS A 399 -31.40 20.84 -11.87
CA LYS A 399 -30.95 20.26 -13.15
C LYS A 399 -29.58 19.60 -13.02
N GLU A 400 -28.66 20.20 -12.27
CA GLU A 400 -27.34 19.61 -12.02
C GLU A 400 -27.47 18.32 -11.19
N GLN A 401 -28.31 18.32 -10.15
CA GLN A 401 -28.62 17.13 -9.35
C GLN A 401 -29.28 16.03 -10.18
N GLU A 402 -30.27 16.35 -11.02
CA GLU A 402 -30.92 15.39 -11.91
C GLU A 402 -29.91 14.78 -12.90
N HIS A 403 -29.02 15.60 -13.46
CA HIS A 403 -27.95 15.13 -14.33
C HIS A 403 -26.97 14.19 -13.60
N LEU A 404 -26.58 14.52 -12.37
CA LEU A 404 -25.75 13.66 -11.53
C LEU A 404 -26.44 12.32 -11.24
N ILE A 405 -27.69 12.34 -10.81
CA ILE A 405 -28.49 11.13 -10.55
C ILE A 405 -28.58 10.26 -11.80
N LYS A 406 -28.87 10.85 -12.97
CA LYS A 406 -28.93 10.11 -14.23
C LYS A 406 -27.58 9.49 -14.58
N SER A 407 -26.48 10.22 -14.37
CA SER A 407 -25.13 9.70 -14.61
C SER A 407 -24.78 8.54 -13.66
N GLU A 408 -25.17 8.61 -12.38
CA GLU A 408 -25.00 7.52 -11.42
C GLU A 408 -25.82 6.29 -11.79
N ASN A 409 -27.11 6.47 -12.13
CA ASN A 409 -27.98 5.38 -12.55
C ASN A 409 -27.42 4.62 -13.76
N VAL A 410 -26.89 5.33 -14.76
CA VAL A 410 -26.23 4.70 -15.92
C VAL A 410 -24.99 3.90 -15.52
N GLN A 411 -24.24 4.33 -14.50
CA GLN A 411 -23.12 3.55 -13.98
C GLN A 411 -23.56 2.32 -13.17
N GLU A 412 -24.74 2.39 -12.55
CA GLU A 412 -25.34 1.31 -11.76
C GLU A 412 -26.13 0.30 -12.61
N GLU A 413 -26.44 0.62 -13.87
CA GLU A 413 -27.07 -0.33 -14.80
C GLU A 413 -26.23 -1.61 -14.92
N GLY A 414 -26.74 -2.71 -14.36
CA GLY A 414 -26.06 -4.02 -14.30
C GLY A 414 -25.28 -4.31 -13.01
N HIS A 415 -25.17 -3.35 -12.07
CA HIS A 415 -24.46 -3.51 -10.79
C HIS A 415 -25.36 -3.11 -9.61
N LYS A 416 -25.96 -4.08 -8.90
CA LYS A 416 -26.60 -3.80 -7.61
C LYS A 416 -25.54 -3.42 -6.57
N VAL A 417 -25.47 -2.14 -6.20
CA VAL A 417 -24.57 -1.66 -5.14
C VAL A 417 -25.14 -2.09 -3.78
N LEU A 418 -24.65 -3.21 -3.25
CA LEU A 418 -25.07 -3.75 -1.94
C LEU A 418 -24.37 -3.05 -0.76
N VAL A 419 -23.31 -2.29 -1.03
CA VAL A 419 -22.45 -1.68 0.00
C VAL A 419 -22.67 -0.17 -0.01
N LYS A 420 -23.38 0.35 1.00
CA LYS A 420 -23.38 1.79 1.28
C LYS A 420 -22.03 2.15 1.90
N ASP A 421 -21.27 3.02 1.22
CA ASP A 421 -20.04 3.56 1.78
C ASP A 421 -20.39 4.52 2.92
N LYS A 422 -20.11 4.12 4.16
CA LYS A 422 -20.27 4.95 5.37
C LYS A 422 -18.92 5.26 6.01
N LEU A 423 -17.83 4.94 5.31
CA LEU A 423 -16.50 5.08 5.84
C LEU A 423 -16.06 6.53 5.67
N SER A 424 -15.67 7.18 6.77
CA SER A 424 -14.99 8.47 6.70
C SER A 424 -13.52 8.27 7.03
N LEU A 425 -12.67 8.94 6.25
CA LEU A 425 -11.23 9.00 6.52
C LEU A 425 -10.87 10.18 7.40
N ASP A 426 -11.66 11.23 7.42
CA ASP A 426 -11.33 12.44 8.16
C ASP A 426 -11.66 12.24 9.64
N ASP A 427 -10.74 12.63 10.53
CA ASP A 427 -10.98 12.53 11.96
C ASP A 427 -12.07 13.55 12.34
N ASP A 428 -13.20 13.09 12.85
CA ASP A 428 -14.27 13.95 13.38
C ASP A 428 -13.74 14.71 14.61
N GLU A 429 -13.34 15.98 14.44
CA GLU A 429 -12.97 16.86 15.57
C GLU A 429 -14.10 17.01 16.60
N THR A 430 -15.33 16.60 16.26
CA THR A 430 -16.53 16.67 17.10
C THR A 430 -16.64 15.61 18.19
N ASN A 431 -15.85 14.53 18.16
CA ASN A 431 -15.93 13.50 19.22
C ASN A 431 -15.13 13.83 20.48
N ASN A 432 -14.30 14.89 20.48
CA ASN A 432 -13.46 15.24 21.63
C ASN A 432 -14.13 16.19 22.64
N SER A 433 -15.36 16.66 22.37
CA SER A 433 -16.10 17.58 23.25
C SER A 433 -17.12 16.89 24.16
N ASN A 434 -17.45 15.61 23.94
CA ASN A 434 -18.42 14.87 24.75
C ASN A 434 -17.83 14.02 25.88
N ASP A 435 -16.50 13.96 26.01
CA ASP A 435 -15.82 13.20 27.09
C ASP A 435 -15.43 14.08 28.30
N LYS A 436 -15.97 15.30 28.38
CA LYS A 436 -15.96 16.14 29.59
C LYS A 436 -17.38 16.45 30.03
N LYS A 437 -18.06 15.47 30.61
CA LYS A 437 -19.15 15.73 31.56
C LYS A 437 -19.30 14.63 32.59
#